data_AF-A0AAV0BK62-F1
#
_entry.id   AF-A0AAV0BK62-F1
#
_cell.length_a   1.000
_cell.length_b   1.000
_cell.length_c   1.000
_cell.angle_alpha   90.00
_cell.angle_beta   90.00
_cell.angle_gamma   90.00
#
_symmetry.space_group_name_H-M   'P 1'
#
loop_
_entity.id
_entity.type
_entity.pdbx_description
1 polymer ?
#
loop_
_entity_poly.entity_id
_entity_poly.type
_entity_poly.pdbx_seq_one_letter_code
_entity_poly.pdbx_strand_id
1 'polypeptide(L)'
;DSGSTFIYNNTLGGNWVAIPFNDSAKCQDDSPPLSKPWDYLSRRIYGVNLGGWIVLEPFIVPYLFEKFNPDETTDTPPTVVDELSLSTALGKDLASTLEEHYKALITEEDFAQIAAAGLNWVWLPVGWWMIETWEGELMIPK
;
A
#
# COMPACT_ATOMS: atom_id res chain seq x y z
N ASP A 1 -11.68 -3.93 7.18
CA ASP A 1 -13.06 -3.82 6.66
C ASP A 1 -13.65 -2.52 7.15
N SER A 2 -13.80 -1.54 6.26
CA SER A 2 -14.41 -0.24 6.52
C SER A 2 -15.93 -0.33 6.68
N GLY A 3 -16.53 -1.51 6.45
CA GLY A 3 -17.98 -1.72 6.45
C GLY A 3 -18.67 -1.11 5.23
N SER A 4 -17.91 -0.55 4.27
CA SER A 4 -18.44 -0.04 3.01
C SER A 4 -18.67 -1.20 2.04
N THR A 5 -19.81 -1.19 1.38
CA THR A 5 -20.11 -2.16 0.31
C THR A 5 -19.90 -1.47 -1.04
N PHE A 6 -19.25 -2.18 -1.96
CA PHE A 6 -19.09 -1.74 -3.35
C PHE A 6 -19.44 -2.89 -4.29
N ILE A 7 -19.76 -2.56 -5.55
CA ILE A 7 -20.05 -3.56 -6.58
C ILE A 7 -18.76 -3.84 -7.34
N TYR A 8 -18.26 -5.06 -7.23
CA TYR A 8 -17.17 -5.52 -8.10
C TYR A 8 -17.69 -5.73 -9.52
N ASN A 9 -17.24 -4.89 -10.45
CA ASN A 9 -17.59 -4.96 -11.86
C ASN A 9 -16.33 -5.07 -12.73
N ASN A 10 -15.99 -6.29 -13.13
CA ASN A 10 -14.88 -6.55 -14.04
C ASN A 10 -15.38 -7.23 -15.32
N THR A 11 -15.31 -6.50 -16.44
CA THR A 11 -15.76 -6.98 -17.76
C THR A 11 -14.78 -7.94 -18.44
N LEU A 12 -13.59 -8.12 -17.87
CA LEU A 12 -12.50 -8.95 -18.41
C LEU A 12 -12.43 -10.35 -17.77
N GLY A 13 -13.46 -10.74 -17.00
CA GLY A 13 -13.69 -12.14 -16.64
C GLY A 13 -12.97 -12.68 -15.40
N GLY A 14 -12.59 -11.83 -14.45
CA GLY A 14 -12.08 -12.24 -13.14
C GLY A 14 -13.14 -12.78 -12.16
N ASN A 15 -12.70 -13.46 -11.09
CA ASN A 15 -13.56 -13.85 -9.97
C ASN A 15 -12.99 -13.36 -8.64
N TRP A 16 -13.82 -12.65 -7.87
CA TRP A 16 -13.52 -12.19 -6.52
C TRP A 16 -13.81 -13.30 -5.50
N VAL A 17 -12.92 -13.47 -4.51
CA VAL A 17 -13.12 -14.41 -3.40
C VAL A 17 -12.75 -13.70 -2.10
N ALA A 18 -13.77 -13.42 -1.28
CA ALA A 18 -13.60 -12.77 0.03
C ALA A 18 -13.31 -13.76 1.18
N ILE A 19 -13.16 -15.05 0.87
CA ILE A 19 -12.88 -16.09 1.87
C ILE A 19 -11.36 -16.14 2.12
N PRO A 20 -10.89 -15.89 3.35
CA PRO A 20 -9.46 -15.98 3.67
C PRO A 20 -8.87 -17.34 3.30
N PHE A 21 -7.62 -17.34 2.80
CA PHE A 21 -6.87 -18.54 2.39
C PHE A 21 -7.52 -19.37 1.27
N ASN A 22 -8.45 -18.78 0.51
CA ASN A 22 -9.01 -19.40 -0.68
C ASN A 22 -8.35 -18.84 -1.95
N ASP A 23 -7.43 -19.61 -2.51
CA ASP A 23 -6.62 -19.22 -3.67
C ASP A 23 -7.31 -19.46 -5.03
N SER A 24 -8.64 -19.56 -5.05
CA SER A 24 -9.41 -19.70 -6.31
C SER A 24 -9.68 -18.36 -7.01
N ALA A 25 -9.37 -17.22 -6.37
CA ALA A 25 -9.49 -15.90 -6.98
C ALA A 25 -8.59 -15.76 -8.22
N LYS A 26 -9.10 -15.08 -9.24
CA LYS A 26 -8.34 -14.69 -10.43
C LYS A 26 -8.73 -13.26 -10.83
N CYS A 27 -7.75 -12.45 -11.23
CA CYS A 27 -7.98 -11.07 -11.60
C CYS A 27 -8.70 -10.93 -12.96
N GLN A 28 -8.36 -11.76 -13.95
CA GLN A 28 -8.90 -11.73 -15.32
C GLN A 28 -9.13 -13.14 -15.87
N ASP A 29 -9.90 -13.28 -16.94
CA ASP A 29 -10.13 -14.58 -17.59
C ASP A 29 -8.85 -15.20 -18.17
N ASP A 30 -7.97 -14.35 -18.69
CA ASP A 30 -6.70 -14.79 -19.27
C ASP A 30 -5.68 -15.16 -18.21
N SER A 31 -5.86 -14.74 -16.95
CA SER A 31 -4.90 -14.87 -15.86
C SER A 31 -5.18 -16.11 -15.00
N PRO A 32 -4.14 -16.83 -14.52
CA PRO A 32 -4.35 -17.99 -13.67
C PRO A 32 -4.90 -17.55 -12.31
N PRO A 33 -5.68 -18.42 -11.63
CA PRO A 33 -6.02 -18.20 -10.24
C PRO A 33 -4.77 -18.33 -9.35
N LEU A 34 -4.82 -17.78 -8.13
CA LEU A 34 -3.70 -17.82 -7.17
C LEU A 34 -3.22 -19.25 -6.84
N SER A 35 -4.12 -20.24 -6.93
CA SER A 35 -3.84 -21.67 -6.73
C SER A 35 -3.01 -22.32 -7.84
N LYS A 36 -2.68 -21.58 -8.91
CA LYS A 36 -1.85 -22.04 -10.02
C LYS A 36 -0.59 -21.18 -10.13
N PRO A 37 0.57 -21.80 -10.45
CA PRO A 37 1.80 -21.04 -10.63
C PRO A 37 1.70 -20.07 -11.83
N TRP A 38 2.37 -18.94 -11.73
CA TRP A 38 2.52 -18.00 -12.83
C TRP A 38 3.58 -18.50 -13.83
N ASP A 39 3.24 -18.53 -15.12
CA ASP A 39 4.19 -18.82 -16.18
C ASP A 39 4.85 -17.54 -16.69
N TYR A 40 6.06 -17.27 -16.21
CA TYR A 40 6.84 -16.10 -16.58
C TYR A 40 7.32 -16.10 -18.04
N LEU A 41 7.29 -17.23 -18.75
CA LEU A 41 7.75 -17.30 -20.15
C LEU A 41 6.65 -16.92 -21.13
N SER A 42 5.40 -17.29 -20.84
CA SER A 42 4.27 -17.09 -21.76
C SER A 42 3.31 -15.98 -21.34
N ARG A 43 3.36 -15.52 -20.07
CA ARG A 43 2.41 -14.55 -19.53
C ARG A 43 3.07 -13.22 -19.22
N ARG A 44 2.41 -12.16 -19.65
CA ARG A 44 2.87 -10.79 -19.41
C ARG A 44 2.25 -10.22 -18.13
N ILE A 45 3.09 -9.57 -17.34
CA ILE A 45 2.70 -8.84 -16.15
C ILE A 45 2.28 -7.41 -16.55
N TYR A 46 1.08 -7.03 -16.12
CA TYR A 46 0.53 -5.67 -16.15
C TYR A 46 0.28 -5.26 -14.71
N GLY A 47 1.30 -4.67 -14.10
CA GLY A 47 1.33 -4.42 -12.66
C GLY A 47 1.33 -2.95 -12.29
N VAL A 48 0.92 -2.69 -11.05
CA VAL A 48 1.06 -1.39 -10.37
C VAL A 48 1.77 -1.55 -9.04
N ASN A 49 2.46 -0.49 -8.62
CA ASN A 49 3.11 -0.43 -7.31
C ASN A 49 2.15 0.17 -6.29
N LEU A 50 2.03 -0.43 -5.11
CA LEU A 50 1.31 0.14 -3.97
C LEU A 50 2.27 1.01 -3.13
N GLY A 51 2.89 1.99 -3.80
CA GLY A 51 3.85 2.92 -3.20
C GLY A 51 3.17 3.88 -2.24
N GLY A 52 3.90 4.31 -1.21
CA GLY A 52 3.38 5.21 -0.19
C GLY A 52 2.39 4.58 0.80
N TRP A 53 2.01 3.29 0.64
CA TRP A 53 1.06 2.63 1.55
C TRP A 53 1.71 2.16 2.83
N ILE A 54 2.73 1.31 2.72
CA ILE A 54 3.39 0.69 3.87
C ILE A 54 4.81 1.26 4.06
N VAL A 55 5.42 1.76 2.99
CA VAL A 55 6.67 2.52 3.02
C VAL A 55 6.34 3.94 2.60
N LEU A 56 6.60 4.91 3.47
CA LEU A 56 6.14 6.28 3.27
C LEU A 56 7.13 7.08 2.43
N GLU A 57 6.60 7.71 1.38
CA GLU A 57 7.38 8.53 0.45
C GLU A 57 6.80 9.95 0.43
N PRO A 58 7.56 11.00 0.79
CA PRO A 58 7.03 12.36 0.92
C PRO A 58 6.32 12.88 -0.33
N PHE A 59 6.77 12.49 -1.53
CA PHE A 59 6.14 12.95 -2.77
C PHE A 59 4.85 12.18 -3.12
N ILE A 60 4.60 11.00 -2.53
CA ILE A 60 3.36 10.22 -2.73
C ILE A 60 2.33 10.62 -1.67
N VAL A 61 2.76 10.78 -0.41
CA VAL A 61 1.91 11.07 0.75
C VAL A 61 2.33 12.36 1.46
N PRO A 62 2.35 13.52 0.75
CA PRO A 62 2.91 14.77 1.27
C PRO A 62 2.21 15.26 2.54
N TYR A 63 0.91 14.97 2.68
CA TYR A 63 0.10 15.35 3.84
C TYR A 63 0.63 14.83 5.19
N LEU A 64 1.42 13.74 5.21
CA LEU A 64 2.06 13.26 6.43
C LEU A 64 3.27 14.11 6.85
N PHE A 65 3.95 14.71 5.87
CA PHE A 65 5.24 15.40 6.01
C PHE A 65 5.09 16.93 6.10
N GLU A 66 4.17 17.50 5.33
CA GLU A 66 3.94 18.95 5.23
C GLU A 66 3.69 19.61 6.59
N LYS A 67 3.00 18.92 7.51
CA LYS A 67 2.71 19.47 8.85
C LYS A 67 3.95 19.70 9.72
N PHE A 68 5.08 19.10 9.38
CA PHE A 68 6.34 19.23 10.12
C PHE A 68 7.39 20.07 9.39
N ASN A 69 7.20 20.26 8.09
CA ASN A 69 8.13 21.01 7.26
C ASN A 69 7.63 22.45 7.07
N PRO A 70 8.55 23.40 6.93
CA PRO A 70 8.16 24.76 6.59
C PRO A 70 7.58 24.81 5.17
N ASP A 71 6.74 25.80 4.92
CA ASP A 71 6.20 26.07 3.58
C ASP A 71 7.36 26.30 2.59
N GLU A 72 7.21 25.78 1.36
CA GLU A 72 8.20 25.90 0.28
C GLU A 72 8.56 27.36 -0.06
N THR A 73 7.74 28.32 0.37
CA THR A 73 8.00 29.77 0.25
C THR A 73 9.06 30.32 1.21
N THR A 74 9.55 29.50 2.14
CA THR A 74 10.59 29.88 3.09
C THR A 74 11.96 29.31 2.69
N ASP A 75 13.04 30.07 2.90
CA ASP A 75 14.43 29.61 2.69
C ASP A 75 14.89 28.56 3.75
N THR A 76 13.95 27.93 4.46
CA THR A 76 14.26 26.95 5.50
C THR A 76 14.15 25.54 4.92
N PRO A 77 15.21 24.71 4.98
CA PRO A 77 15.15 23.36 4.45
C PRO A 77 14.19 22.47 5.26
N PRO A 78 13.54 21.47 4.63
CA PRO A 78 12.72 20.51 5.34
C PRO A 78 13.57 19.67 6.31
N THR A 79 13.02 19.40 7.49
CA THR A 79 13.67 18.60 8.55
C THR A 79 13.14 17.17 8.59
N VAL A 80 11.92 16.95 8.09
CA VAL A 80 11.27 15.64 7.99
C VAL A 80 11.26 15.21 6.53
N VAL A 81 12.19 14.35 6.15
CA VAL A 81 12.49 14.01 4.75
C VAL A 81 12.28 12.54 4.42
N ASP A 82 12.09 11.70 5.43
CA ASP A 82 11.93 10.25 5.33
C ASP A 82 11.06 9.71 6.46
N GLU A 83 10.72 8.43 6.40
CA GLU A 83 9.87 7.77 7.40
C GLU A 83 10.52 7.76 8.80
N LEU A 84 11.85 7.80 8.90
CA LEU A 84 12.57 7.81 10.18
C LEU A 84 12.47 9.16 10.89
N SER A 85 12.73 10.24 10.16
CA SER A 85 12.55 11.61 10.64
C SER A 85 11.08 11.88 10.95
N LEU A 86 10.15 11.31 10.17
CA LEU A 86 8.71 11.39 10.43
C LEU A 86 8.32 10.66 11.72
N SER A 87 8.86 9.45 11.92
CA SER A 87 8.67 8.67 13.14
C SER A 87 9.16 9.40 14.39
N THR A 88 10.32 10.05 14.26
CA THR A 88 10.90 10.88 15.32
C THR A 88 10.05 12.11 15.60
N ALA A 89 9.52 12.79 14.57
CA ALA A 89 8.69 13.98 14.71
C ALA A 89 7.30 13.68 15.31
N LEU A 90 6.69 12.54 14.94
CA LEU A 90 5.40 12.09 15.47
C LEU A 90 5.50 11.57 16.91
N GLY A 91 6.60 10.90 17.25
CA GLY A 91 6.82 10.33 18.58
C GLY A 91 5.64 9.46 19.03
N LYS A 92 4.95 9.89 20.08
CA LYS A 92 3.80 9.15 20.67
C LYS A 92 2.60 8.99 19.72
N ASP A 93 2.43 9.89 18.75
CA ASP A 93 1.26 9.90 17.85
C ASP A 93 1.51 9.07 16.58
N LEU A 94 2.70 8.44 16.48
CA LEU A 94 3.14 7.63 15.34
C LEU A 94 2.17 6.49 15.06
N ALA A 95 1.85 5.69 16.08
CA ALA A 95 1.01 4.50 15.95
C ALA A 95 -0.35 4.83 15.33
N SER A 96 -1.04 5.79 15.95
CA SER A 96 -2.36 6.24 15.51
C SER A 96 -2.33 6.85 14.12
N THR A 97 -1.30 7.66 13.82
CA THR A 97 -1.18 8.32 12.51
C THR A 97 -0.96 7.28 11.40
N LEU A 98 -0.07 6.31 11.62
CA LEU A 98 0.20 5.25 10.64
C LEU A 98 -0.98 4.29 10.49
N GLU A 99 -1.65 3.93 11.59
CA GLU A 99 -2.82 3.06 11.52
C GLU A 99 -3.98 3.70 10.74
N GLU A 100 -4.21 5.00 10.94
CA GLU A 100 -5.18 5.77 10.14
C GLU A 100 -4.77 5.82 8.67
N HIS A 101 -3.48 6.07 8.39
CA HIS A 101 -2.93 6.08 7.05
C HIS A 101 -3.13 4.73 6.33
N TYR A 102 -2.72 3.62 6.97
CA TYR A 102 -2.82 2.27 6.40
C TYR A 102 -4.26 1.86 6.10
N LYS A 103 -5.22 2.29 6.94
CA LYS A 103 -6.65 2.02 6.73
C LYS A 103 -7.25 2.83 5.59
N ALA A 104 -6.70 4.01 5.30
CA ALA A 104 -7.31 4.98 4.40
C ALA A 104 -6.71 4.99 2.99
N LEU A 105 -5.39 4.75 2.85
CA LEU A 105 -4.73 4.95 1.55
C LEU A 105 -5.13 3.93 0.50
N ILE A 106 -5.06 2.63 0.83
CA ILE A 106 -5.40 1.54 -0.07
C ILE A 106 -6.43 0.65 0.63
N THR A 107 -7.56 0.45 -0.05
CA THR A 107 -8.72 -0.29 0.42
C THR A 107 -9.03 -1.47 -0.50
N GLU A 108 -9.98 -2.31 -0.12
CA GLU A 108 -10.45 -3.41 -0.97
C GLU A 108 -11.02 -2.92 -2.32
N GLU A 109 -11.61 -1.72 -2.33
CA GLU A 109 -12.13 -1.10 -3.55
C GLU A 109 -11.02 -0.76 -4.55
N ASP A 110 -9.85 -0.34 -4.07
CA ASP A 110 -8.70 -0.05 -4.94
C ASP A 110 -8.22 -1.31 -5.67
N PHE A 111 -8.18 -2.46 -4.98
CA PHE A 111 -7.88 -3.74 -5.62
C PHE A 111 -8.93 -4.15 -6.67
N ALA A 112 -10.20 -3.89 -6.38
CA ALA A 112 -11.28 -4.11 -7.35
C ALA A 112 -11.12 -3.22 -8.59
N GLN A 113 -10.74 -1.96 -8.41
CA GLN A 113 -10.49 -1.03 -9.52
C GLN A 113 -9.24 -1.39 -10.32
N ILE A 114 -8.15 -1.83 -9.67
CA ILE A 114 -6.94 -2.35 -10.33
C ILE A 114 -7.30 -3.51 -11.26
N ALA A 115 -8.08 -4.47 -10.76
CA ALA A 115 -8.56 -5.58 -11.58
C ALA A 115 -9.50 -5.10 -12.70
N ALA A 116 -10.45 -4.21 -12.42
CA ALA A 116 -11.36 -3.68 -13.45
C ALA A 116 -10.63 -2.89 -14.55
N ALA A 117 -9.48 -2.30 -14.24
CA ALA A 117 -8.61 -1.62 -15.21
C ALA A 117 -7.81 -2.58 -16.12
N GLY A 118 -7.91 -3.90 -15.90
CA GLY A 118 -7.20 -4.91 -16.69
C GLY A 118 -5.80 -5.24 -16.20
N LEU A 119 -5.43 -4.78 -15.01
CA LEU A 119 -4.17 -5.12 -14.37
C LEU A 119 -4.25 -6.51 -13.74
N ASN A 120 -3.11 -7.19 -13.66
CA ASN A 120 -3.02 -8.58 -13.21
C ASN A 120 -1.95 -8.82 -12.15
N TRP A 121 -1.30 -7.77 -11.67
CA TRP A 121 -0.22 -7.86 -10.69
C TRP A 121 -0.17 -6.62 -9.80
N VAL A 122 0.25 -6.81 -8.55
CA VAL A 122 0.59 -5.71 -7.65
C VAL A 122 2.00 -5.94 -7.11
N TRP A 123 2.77 -4.88 -6.99
CA TRP A 123 4.03 -4.90 -6.26
C TRP A 123 3.86 -4.13 -4.97
N LEU A 124 4.18 -4.77 -3.85
CA LEU A 124 4.06 -4.22 -2.51
C LEU A 124 5.45 -3.99 -1.94
N PRO A 125 5.91 -2.73 -1.83
CA PRO A 125 7.10 -2.40 -1.07
C PRO A 125 6.87 -2.72 0.42
N VAL A 126 7.81 -3.46 1.02
CA VAL A 126 7.77 -3.80 2.44
C VAL A 126 9.09 -3.39 3.08
N GLY A 127 9.00 -2.56 4.12
CA GLY A 127 10.15 -2.15 4.92
C GLY A 127 10.65 -3.29 5.80
N TRP A 128 11.97 -3.41 5.94
CA TRP A 128 12.57 -4.45 6.78
C TRP A 128 12.17 -4.34 8.25
N TRP A 129 11.92 -3.10 8.73
CA TRP A 129 11.53 -2.80 10.10
C TRP A 129 10.23 -3.49 10.52
N MET A 130 9.35 -3.81 9.55
CA MET A 130 8.09 -4.53 9.80
C MET A 130 8.26 -6.00 10.16
N ILE A 131 9.40 -6.59 9.82
CA ILE A 131 9.69 -8.01 10.04
C ILE A 131 10.54 -8.15 11.31
N GLU A 132 11.60 -7.35 11.41
CA GLU A 132 12.53 -7.37 12.53
C GLU A 132 12.84 -5.94 12.98
N THR A 133 12.85 -5.71 14.29
CA THR A 133 13.21 -4.43 14.90
C THR A 133 14.55 -4.53 15.61
N TRP A 134 15.40 -3.52 15.50
CA TRP A 134 16.62 -3.42 16.31
C TRP A 134 16.41 -2.70 17.64
N GLU A 135 17.29 -2.97 18.61
CA GLU A 135 17.22 -2.30 19.91
C GLU A 135 17.47 -0.79 19.76
N GLY A 136 16.52 0.02 20.22
CA GLY A 136 16.55 1.49 20.11
C GLY A 136 15.98 2.03 18.80
N GLU A 137 15.43 1.19 17.93
CA GLU A 137 14.79 1.62 16.70
C GLU A 137 13.40 2.23 16.94
N LEU A 138 13.14 3.36 16.28
CA LEU A 138 11.94 4.20 16.46
C LEU A 138 10.82 3.91 15.46
N MET A 139 11.06 3.06 14.46
CA MET A 139 10.20 2.88 13.27
C MET A 139 8.91 2.10 13.53
N ILE A 140 8.75 1.51 14.73
CA ILE A 140 7.50 0.84 15.12
C ILE A 140 7.12 1.26 16.55
N PRO A 141 5.89 1.72 16.77
CA PRO A 141 5.36 1.86 18.11
C PRO A 141 5.19 0.48 18.74
N LYS A 142 5.82 0.28 19.91
CA LYS A 142 5.53 -0.89 20.76
C LYS A 142 4.11 -0.84 21.32
#